data_AF-A0A496DNF6-F1
#
_entry.id   AF-A0A496DNF6-F1
#
_cell.length_a   1.000
_cell.length_b   1.000
_cell.length_c   1.000
_cell.angle_alpha   90.00
_cell.angle_beta   90.00
_cell.angle_gamma   90.00
#
_symmetry.space_group_name_H-M   'P 1'
#
loop_
_entity.id
_entity.type
_entity.pdbx_description
1 polymer ?
#
loop_
_entity_poly.entity_id
_entity_poly.type
_entity_poly.pdbx_seq_one_letter_code
_entity_poly.pdbx_strand_id
1 'polypeptide(L)'
;TDLLDKAKLEKRIASLEGERKSFNKGKRDSEFKLESKTGELRNNTAFIDAMTEDWNRFLSVVQTDKEGNRLNIIKVDGVDSADEKVIGKRLQEIAKNATTGGLYTQVGELYGFPIKVVSERILKEGLEFTDNRFVVEGNYKYTYNNGHLAMADPLAAARNFLNAMERIPSIIDQYKAKNEVLEMEIPQLQEIAGKVWKKEDELKQLKSELAALDRKIQLELAPPTPEVAEKENEGQQLKPEAEDVRNRQAQYPENAPPQIRSPADSIVANHVIIGRPGLYAKEETRSKGLKI
;
A
#
# COMPACT_ATOMS: atom_id res chain seq x y z
N THR A 1 31.93 -19.23 -42.46
CA THR A 1 33.15 -18.89 -41.70
C THR A 1 32.77 -18.89 -40.25
N ASP A 2 33.65 -19.36 -39.37
CA ASP A 2 33.36 -19.49 -37.93
C ASP A 2 32.97 -18.15 -37.29
N LEU A 3 33.48 -17.03 -37.80
CA LEU A 3 33.07 -15.67 -37.43
C LEU A 3 31.59 -15.38 -37.70
N LEU A 4 31.05 -15.85 -38.83
CA LEU A 4 29.64 -15.65 -39.18
C LEU A 4 28.72 -16.49 -38.28
N ASP A 5 29.12 -17.72 -37.97
CA ASP A 5 28.34 -18.62 -37.13
C ASP A 5 28.38 -18.18 -35.67
N LYS A 6 29.50 -17.62 -35.21
CA LYS A 6 29.60 -16.90 -33.93
C LYS A 6 28.60 -15.75 -33.86
N ALA A 7 28.58 -14.85 -34.85
CA ALA A 7 27.68 -13.71 -34.84
C ALA A 7 26.19 -14.10 -34.83
N LYS A 8 25.82 -15.18 -35.53
CA LYS A 8 24.44 -15.73 -35.49
C LYS A 8 24.09 -16.24 -34.09
N LEU A 9 25.02 -16.93 -33.45
CA LEU A 9 24.83 -17.57 -32.16
C LEU A 9 24.79 -16.53 -31.02
N GLU A 10 25.65 -15.51 -31.06
CA GLU A 10 25.58 -14.32 -30.19
C GLU A 10 24.23 -13.60 -30.31
N LYS A 11 23.74 -13.38 -31.53
CA LYS A 11 22.43 -12.75 -31.76
C LYS A 11 21.28 -13.58 -31.15
N ARG A 12 21.34 -14.91 -31.27
CA ARG A 12 20.33 -15.80 -30.67
C ARG A 12 20.38 -15.76 -29.15
N ILE A 13 21.58 -15.80 -28.56
CA ILE A 13 21.77 -15.68 -27.11
C ILE A 13 21.21 -14.35 -26.61
N ALA A 14 21.56 -13.23 -27.24
CA ALA A 14 21.09 -11.91 -26.85
C ALA A 14 19.55 -11.80 -26.89
N SER A 15 18.91 -12.41 -27.90
CA SER A 15 17.45 -12.49 -27.98
C SER A 15 16.85 -13.27 -26.81
N LEU A 16 17.41 -14.43 -26.47
CA LEU A 16 16.95 -15.29 -25.38
C LEU A 16 17.20 -14.67 -24.00
N GLU A 17 18.31 -13.95 -23.82
CA GLU A 17 18.58 -13.18 -22.60
C GLU A 17 17.58 -12.04 -22.42
N GLY A 18 17.21 -11.35 -23.51
CA GLY A 18 16.15 -10.33 -23.50
C GLY A 18 14.78 -10.91 -23.13
N GLU A 19 14.44 -12.09 -23.65
CA GLU A 19 13.22 -12.82 -23.29
C GLU A 19 13.23 -13.22 -21.81
N ARG A 20 14.32 -13.82 -21.32
CA ARG A 20 14.49 -14.21 -19.92
C ARG A 20 14.39 -13.01 -18.98
N LYS A 21 15.03 -11.90 -19.32
CA LYS A 21 14.96 -10.65 -18.54
C LYS A 21 13.53 -10.14 -18.45
N SER A 22 12.80 -10.15 -19.56
CA SER A 22 11.39 -9.71 -19.61
C SER A 22 10.49 -10.64 -18.81
N PHE A 23 10.69 -11.96 -18.94
CA PHE A 23 10.00 -12.97 -18.15
C PHE A 23 10.22 -12.75 -16.64
N ASN A 24 11.48 -12.60 -16.21
CA ASN A 24 11.83 -12.38 -14.80
C ASN A 24 11.30 -11.04 -14.25
N LYS A 25 11.16 -10.02 -15.11
CA LYS A 25 10.48 -8.78 -14.72
C LYS A 25 8.99 -9.03 -14.49
N GLY A 26 8.29 -9.65 -15.45
CA GLY A 26 6.87 -9.97 -15.33
C GLY A 26 6.56 -10.86 -14.13
N LYS A 27 7.42 -11.85 -13.86
CA LYS A 27 7.32 -12.72 -12.69
C LYS A 27 7.40 -11.92 -11.38
N ARG A 28 8.42 -11.07 -11.22
CA ARG A 28 8.57 -10.23 -10.03
C ARG A 28 7.39 -9.28 -9.84
N ASP A 29 6.91 -8.66 -10.91
CA ASP A 29 5.74 -7.78 -10.86
C ASP A 29 4.49 -8.55 -10.37
N SER A 30 4.32 -9.81 -10.79
CA SER A 30 3.26 -10.69 -10.29
C SER A 30 3.45 -11.12 -8.84
N GLU A 31 4.69 -11.40 -8.40
CA GLU A 31 5.01 -11.72 -7.01
C GLU A 31 4.69 -10.56 -6.07
N PHE A 32 5.06 -9.33 -6.43
CA PHE A 32 4.73 -8.14 -5.63
C PHE A 32 3.22 -7.90 -5.54
N LYS A 33 2.49 -8.08 -6.66
CA LYS A 33 1.02 -7.97 -6.66
C LYS A 33 0.38 -9.07 -5.81
N LEU A 34 0.90 -10.29 -5.88
CA LEU A 34 0.44 -11.41 -5.08
C LEU A 34 0.60 -11.14 -3.59
N GLU A 35 1.78 -10.70 -3.16
CA GLU A 35 2.05 -10.36 -1.76
C GLU A 35 1.11 -9.26 -1.26
N SER A 36 0.98 -8.18 -2.04
CA SER A 36 0.09 -7.06 -1.73
C SER A 36 -1.36 -7.50 -1.57
N LYS A 37 -1.91 -8.23 -2.56
CA LYS A 37 -3.31 -8.70 -2.54
C LYS A 37 -3.57 -9.74 -1.46
N THR A 38 -2.61 -10.63 -1.19
CA THR A 38 -2.72 -11.59 -0.09
C THR A 38 -2.72 -10.88 1.26
N GLY A 39 -1.89 -9.85 1.42
CA GLY A 39 -1.89 -8.98 2.59
C GLY A 39 -3.21 -8.22 2.75
N GLU A 40 -3.75 -7.69 1.66
CA GLU A 40 -5.05 -7.01 1.63
C GLU A 40 -6.18 -7.95 2.06
N LEU A 41 -6.26 -9.16 1.49
CA LEU A 41 -7.27 -10.16 1.85
C LEU A 41 -7.21 -10.49 3.35
N ARG A 42 -6.00 -10.74 3.88
CA ARG A 42 -5.79 -11.02 5.31
C ARG A 42 -6.27 -9.87 6.19
N ASN A 43 -5.95 -8.62 5.83
CA ASN A 43 -6.35 -7.45 6.59
C ASN A 43 -7.88 -7.24 6.54
N ASN A 44 -8.48 -7.39 5.36
CA ASN A 44 -9.93 -7.28 5.19
C ASN A 44 -10.68 -8.32 6.03
N THR A 45 -10.20 -9.57 6.05
CA THR A 45 -10.78 -10.63 6.91
C THR A 45 -10.70 -10.26 8.38
N ALA A 46 -9.54 -9.78 8.85
CA ALA A 46 -9.40 -9.33 10.24
C ALA A 46 -10.35 -8.16 10.59
N PHE A 47 -10.57 -7.23 9.66
CA PHE A 47 -11.55 -6.16 9.84
C PHE A 47 -12.99 -6.68 9.87
N ILE A 48 -13.35 -7.62 8.98
CA ILE A 48 -14.68 -8.25 8.98
C ILE A 48 -14.95 -8.94 10.32
N ASP A 49 -13.98 -9.70 10.84
CA ASP A 49 -14.11 -10.41 12.11
C ASP A 49 -14.32 -9.42 13.27
N ALA A 50 -13.44 -8.42 13.37
CA ALA A 50 -13.54 -7.36 14.38
C ALA A 50 -14.88 -6.62 14.35
N MET A 51 -15.37 -6.26 13.16
CA MET A 51 -16.64 -5.57 12.98
C MET A 51 -17.84 -6.47 13.30
N THR A 52 -17.73 -7.76 12.99
CA THR A 52 -18.77 -8.74 13.28
C THR A 52 -18.91 -8.95 14.78
N GLU A 53 -17.79 -9.04 15.51
CA GLU A 53 -17.78 -9.09 16.98
C GLU A 53 -18.42 -7.85 17.59
N ASP A 54 -18.03 -6.65 17.13
CA ASP A 54 -18.62 -5.39 17.58
C ASP A 54 -20.12 -5.32 17.28
N TRP A 55 -20.56 -5.76 16.09
CA TRP A 55 -21.97 -5.76 15.72
C TRP A 55 -22.78 -6.70 16.62
N ASN A 56 -22.26 -7.90 16.90
CA ASN A 56 -22.91 -8.84 17.81
C ASN A 56 -22.96 -8.29 19.24
N ARG A 57 -21.88 -7.65 19.71
CA ARG A 57 -21.86 -6.96 21.01
C ARG A 57 -22.94 -5.89 21.05
N PHE A 58 -23.03 -5.05 20.02
CA PHE A 58 -24.05 -4.00 19.92
C PHE A 58 -25.47 -4.57 19.94
N LEU A 59 -25.75 -5.60 19.14
CA LEU A 59 -27.05 -6.27 19.11
C LEU A 59 -27.46 -6.88 20.46
N SER A 60 -26.50 -7.29 21.29
CA SER A 60 -26.78 -7.88 22.61
C SER A 60 -27.25 -6.85 23.66
N VAL A 61 -26.96 -5.57 23.46
CA VAL A 61 -27.24 -4.49 24.43
C VAL A 61 -28.20 -3.42 23.91
N VAL A 62 -28.42 -3.35 22.59
CA VAL A 62 -29.26 -2.33 21.98
C VAL A 62 -30.72 -2.50 22.39
N GLN A 63 -31.37 -1.39 22.70
CA GLN A 63 -32.78 -1.35 23.05
C GLN A 63 -33.61 -0.86 21.87
N THR A 64 -34.81 -1.42 21.73
CA THR A 64 -35.78 -1.03 20.69
C THR A 64 -37.06 -0.49 21.32
N ASP A 65 -37.74 0.41 20.62
CA ASP A 65 -39.09 0.82 20.97
C ASP A 65 -40.12 -0.26 20.59
N LYS A 66 -41.41 0.06 20.79
CA LYS A 66 -42.54 -0.83 20.48
C LYS A 66 -42.72 -1.09 18.99
N GLU A 67 -42.14 -0.25 18.14
CA GLU A 67 -42.20 -0.32 16.67
C GLU A 67 -40.97 -1.06 16.11
N GLY A 68 -40.02 -1.45 16.97
CA GLY A 68 -38.78 -2.12 16.60
C GLY A 68 -37.65 -1.16 16.20
N ASN A 69 -37.82 0.16 16.35
CA ASN A 69 -36.77 1.12 16.07
C ASN A 69 -35.74 1.12 17.20
N ARG A 70 -34.44 1.16 16.85
CA ARG A 70 -33.36 1.24 17.84
C ARG A 70 -33.37 2.61 18.54
N LEU A 71 -33.36 2.59 19.87
CA LEU A 71 -33.32 3.77 20.71
C LEU A 71 -31.91 4.38 20.73
N ASN A 72 -31.80 5.71 20.75
CA ASN A 72 -30.52 6.42 20.84
C ASN A 72 -30.13 6.68 22.31
N ILE A 73 -29.70 5.63 23.01
CA ILE A 73 -29.28 5.73 24.42
C ILE A 73 -27.80 6.15 24.48
N ILE A 74 -27.58 7.41 24.11
CA ILE A 74 -26.27 8.06 24.12
C ILE A 74 -26.05 8.80 25.45
N LYS A 75 -24.83 8.75 25.97
CA LYS A 75 -24.37 9.55 27.12
C LYS A 75 -23.18 10.40 26.69
N VAL A 76 -23.13 11.63 27.18
CA VAL A 76 -22.06 12.59 26.87
C VAL A 76 -21.54 13.20 28.15
N ASP A 77 -20.23 13.37 28.25
CA ASP A 77 -19.57 13.85 29.45
C ASP A 77 -20.04 15.26 29.82
N GLY A 78 -20.45 15.42 31.08
CA GLY A 78 -20.97 16.67 31.62
C GLY A 78 -22.45 16.96 31.29
N VAL A 79 -23.20 15.97 30.76
CA VAL A 79 -24.64 16.10 30.51
C VAL A 79 -25.40 15.03 31.29
N ASP A 80 -26.20 15.47 32.27
CA ASP A 80 -27.13 14.61 33.01
C ASP A 80 -28.55 14.79 32.46
N SER A 81 -28.75 14.37 31.21
CA SER A 81 -30.04 14.43 30.52
C SER A 81 -30.12 13.37 29.44
N ALA A 82 -31.30 12.76 29.30
CA ALA A 82 -31.62 11.85 28.19
C ALA A 82 -32.22 12.58 26.97
N ASP A 83 -32.37 13.91 27.03
CA ASP A 83 -32.87 14.71 25.91
C ASP A 83 -31.82 14.79 24.80
N GLU A 84 -32.10 14.13 23.67
CA GLU A 84 -31.23 14.08 22.49
C GLU A 84 -30.86 15.47 21.97
N LYS A 85 -31.74 16.48 22.13
CA LYS A 85 -31.45 17.85 21.69
C LYS A 85 -30.42 18.53 22.59
N VAL A 86 -30.45 18.25 23.90
CA VAL A 86 -29.45 18.76 24.87
C VAL A 86 -28.10 18.10 24.61
N ILE A 87 -28.10 16.78 24.45
CA ILE A 87 -26.91 15.99 24.12
C ILE A 87 -26.30 16.46 22.79
N GLY A 88 -27.12 16.63 21.75
CA GLY A 88 -26.71 17.11 20.45
C GLY A 88 -26.03 18.47 20.49
N LYS A 89 -26.57 19.42 21.26
CA LYS A 89 -25.96 20.73 21.47
C LYS A 89 -24.59 20.62 22.13
N ARG A 90 -24.46 19.78 23.16
CA ARG A 90 -23.18 19.54 23.83
C ARG A 90 -22.14 18.98 22.85
N LEU A 91 -22.53 18.01 22.03
CA LEU A 91 -21.65 17.44 21.01
C LEU A 91 -21.21 18.49 19.97
N GLN A 92 -22.12 19.37 19.55
CA GLN A 92 -21.79 20.49 18.66
C GLN A 92 -20.83 21.49 19.31
N GLU A 93 -20.93 21.75 20.61
CA GLU A 93 -19.96 22.58 21.34
C GLU A 93 -18.58 21.92 21.35
N ILE A 94 -18.51 20.61 21.62
CA ILE A 94 -17.26 19.84 21.56
C ILE A 94 -16.68 19.91 20.14
N ALA A 95 -17.49 19.75 19.11
CA ALA A 95 -17.05 19.83 17.71
C ALA A 95 -16.42 21.18 17.36
N LYS A 96 -16.89 22.28 17.97
CA LYS A 96 -16.34 23.63 17.75
C LYS A 96 -15.05 23.88 18.53
N ASN A 97 -14.94 23.31 19.73
CA ASN A 97 -13.96 23.77 20.72
C ASN A 97 -12.87 22.74 21.07
N ALA A 98 -13.05 21.47 20.71
CA ALA A 98 -12.09 20.42 21.07
C ALA A 98 -10.73 20.66 20.40
N THR A 99 -9.68 20.42 21.17
CA THR A 99 -8.27 20.53 20.78
C THR A 99 -7.50 19.33 21.32
N THR A 100 -7.63 18.19 20.65
CA THR A 100 -7.10 16.91 21.16
C THR A 100 -5.64 16.64 20.79
N GLY A 101 -5.02 17.52 20.00
CA GLY A 101 -3.64 17.31 19.53
C GLY A 101 -3.46 16.08 18.64
N GLY A 102 -4.52 15.64 17.94
CA GLY A 102 -4.51 14.44 17.09
C GLY A 102 -4.75 13.13 17.85
N LEU A 103 -4.92 13.19 19.17
CA LEU A 103 -5.26 12.00 19.97
C LEU A 103 -6.78 11.82 20.04
N TYR A 104 -7.21 10.56 20.12
CA TYR A 104 -8.61 10.23 20.34
C TYR A 104 -8.97 10.42 21.82
N THR A 105 -9.80 11.41 22.10
CA THR A 105 -10.28 11.72 23.45
C THR A 105 -11.72 11.27 23.60
N GLN A 106 -12.01 10.47 24.63
CA GLN A 106 -13.38 10.08 24.94
C GLN A 106 -14.21 11.26 25.41
N VAL A 107 -15.45 11.35 24.93
CA VAL A 107 -16.40 12.42 25.25
C VAL A 107 -17.80 11.90 25.61
N GLY A 108 -17.97 10.58 25.61
CA GLY A 108 -19.24 9.94 25.88
C GLY A 108 -19.21 8.46 25.54
N GLU A 109 -20.40 7.85 25.49
CA GLU A 109 -20.60 6.46 25.09
C GLU A 109 -21.98 6.25 24.46
N LEU A 110 -22.08 5.21 23.62
CA LEU A 110 -23.33 4.69 23.09
C LEU A 110 -23.38 3.19 23.38
N TYR A 111 -24.30 2.75 24.23
CA TYR A 111 -24.41 1.32 24.63
C TYR A 111 -23.09 0.68 25.09
N GLY A 112 -22.27 1.44 25.83
CA GLY A 112 -20.95 0.98 26.31
C GLY A 112 -19.82 1.04 25.27
N PHE A 113 -20.09 1.51 24.05
CA PHE A 113 -19.06 1.83 23.08
C PHE A 113 -18.59 3.28 23.29
N PRO A 114 -17.29 3.52 23.54
CA PRO A 114 -16.77 4.87 23.71
C PRO A 114 -17.00 5.74 22.46
N ILE A 115 -17.51 6.95 22.68
CA ILE A 115 -17.53 8.00 21.66
C ILE A 115 -16.27 8.84 21.85
N LYS A 116 -15.48 8.98 20.79
CA LYS A 116 -14.24 9.75 20.82
C LYS A 116 -14.24 10.85 19.78
N VAL A 117 -13.57 11.95 20.12
CA VAL A 117 -13.28 13.07 19.21
C VAL A 117 -11.77 13.11 18.95
N VAL A 118 -11.40 13.47 17.71
CA VAL A 118 -10.02 13.75 17.31
C VAL A 118 -9.97 15.05 16.52
N SER A 119 -9.00 15.91 16.85
CA SER A 119 -8.74 17.17 16.16
C SER A 119 -7.74 16.96 15.02
N GLU A 120 -8.21 17.08 13.79
CA GLU A 120 -7.38 17.08 12.59
C GLU A 120 -7.03 18.51 12.19
N ARG A 121 -5.81 18.72 11.65
CA ARG A 121 -5.42 20.03 11.11
C ARG A 121 -5.73 20.06 9.63
N ILE A 122 -6.54 21.03 9.21
CA ILE A 122 -6.84 21.27 7.80
C ILE A 122 -6.30 22.63 7.37
N LEU A 123 -5.72 22.69 6.18
CA LEU A 123 -5.31 23.93 5.54
C LEU A 123 -6.42 24.36 4.57
N LYS A 124 -7.02 25.52 4.82
CA LYS A 124 -7.99 26.12 3.91
C LYS A 124 -7.54 27.55 3.59
N GLU A 125 -7.32 27.82 2.31
CA GLU A 125 -6.87 29.14 1.83
C GLU A 125 -5.56 29.62 2.49
N GLY A 126 -4.67 28.69 2.84
CA GLY A 126 -3.40 28.99 3.51
C GLY A 126 -3.51 29.27 5.02
N LEU A 127 -4.71 29.15 5.60
CA LEU A 127 -4.95 29.24 7.03
C LEU A 127 -5.18 27.84 7.61
N GLU A 128 -4.60 27.58 8.79
CA GLU A 128 -4.81 26.35 9.54
C GLU A 128 -6.11 26.43 10.35
N PHE A 129 -6.97 25.42 10.16
CA PHE A 129 -8.18 25.22 10.95
C PHE A 129 -8.13 23.86 11.64
N THR A 130 -8.83 23.76 12.77
CA THR A 130 -9.07 22.49 13.44
C THR A 130 -10.39 21.92 12.94
N ASP A 131 -10.34 20.68 12.46
CA ASP A 131 -11.49 19.89 12.04
C ASP A 131 -11.69 18.73 13.01
N ASN A 132 -12.75 18.79 13.83
CA ASN A 132 -13.01 17.78 14.83
C ASN A 132 -13.85 16.65 14.25
N ARG A 133 -13.29 15.44 14.25
CA ARG A 133 -13.92 14.20 13.79
C ARG A 133 -14.34 13.35 14.97
N PHE A 134 -15.51 12.75 14.85
CA PHE A 134 -16.09 11.89 15.86
C PHE A 134 -16.16 10.44 15.39
N VAL A 135 -15.87 9.52 16.30
CA VAL A 135 -15.90 8.08 16.06
C VAL A 135 -16.58 7.36 17.21
N VAL A 136 -17.21 6.23 16.92
CA VAL A 136 -17.55 5.22 17.92
C VAL A 136 -16.45 4.18 17.91
N GLU A 137 -15.83 3.92 19.06
CA GLU A 137 -14.74 2.95 19.18
C GLU A 137 -15.26 1.58 19.64
N GLY A 138 -14.96 0.55 18.86
CA GLY A 138 -14.97 -0.85 19.27
C GLY A 138 -13.62 -1.49 18.92
N ASN A 139 -13.66 -2.74 18.47
CA ASN A 139 -12.52 -3.37 17.81
C ASN A 139 -12.17 -2.65 16.49
N TYR A 140 -13.12 -1.92 15.91
CA TYR A 140 -12.94 -0.98 14.80
C TYR A 140 -13.42 0.45 15.17
N LYS A 141 -13.03 1.46 14.40
CA LYS A 141 -13.49 2.85 14.58
C LYS A 141 -14.55 3.21 13.56
N TYR A 142 -15.79 3.37 14.01
CA TYR A 142 -16.93 3.64 13.16
C TYR A 142 -17.20 5.13 13.05
N THR A 143 -17.43 5.60 11.83
CA THR A 143 -17.78 7.01 11.56
C THR A 143 -19.04 7.09 10.72
N TYR A 144 -19.79 8.16 10.90
CA TYR A 144 -20.87 8.57 10.01
C TYR A 144 -20.57 9.97 9.50
N ASN A 145 -20.88 10.24 8.23
CA ASN A 145 -20.55 11.50 7.55
C ASN A 145 -19.07 11.89 7.71
N ASN A 146 -18.17 10.91 7.54
CA ASN A 146 -16.73 11.07 7.75
C ASN A 146 -16.36 11.60 9.15
N GLY A 147 -17.18 11.35 10.16
CA GLY A 147 -16.99 11.83 11.54
C GLY A 147 -17.43 13.27 11.78
N HIS A 148 -18.04 13.94 10.80
CA HIS A 148 -18.62 15.28 10.98
C HIS A 148 -20.01 15.19 11.60
N LEU A 149 -20.27 16.06 12.57
CA LEU A 149 -21.60 16.21 13.16
C LEU A 149 -22.46 17.18 12.37
N ALA A 150 -23.78 16.99 12.44
CA ALA A 150 -24.74 17.95 11.92
C ALA A 150 -24.72 19.23 12.77
N MET A 151 -24.09 20.29 12.27
CA MET A 151 -23.93 21.54 13.05
C MET A 151 -25.21 22.40 13.13
N ALA A 152 -26.19 22.14 12.26
CA ALA A 152 -27.45 22.87 12.21
C ALA A 152 -28.60 22.17 12.96
N ASP A 153 -28.49 20.86 13.22
CA ASP A 153 -29.53 20.06 13.85
C ASP A 153 -28.95 19.23 15.01
N PRO A 154 -29.26 19.59 16.27
CA PRO A 154 -28.81 18.85 17.44
C PRO A 154 -29.30 17.39 17.47
N LEU A 155 -30.52 17.10 17.01
CA LEU A 155 -31.05 15.73 17.04
C LEU A 155 -30.25 14.85 16.07
N ALA A 156 -30.01 15.33 14.85
CA ALA A 156 -29.15 14.64 13.89
C ALA A 156 -27.71 14.47 14.42
N ALA A 157 -27.16 15.45 15.14
CA ALA A 157 -25.84 15.34 15.76
C ALA A 157 -25.78 14.23 16.82
N ALA A 158 -26.81 14.13 17.67
CA ALA A 158 -26.89 13.06 18.67
C ALA A 158 -27.10 11.67 18.03
N ARG A 159 -27.87 11.59 16.93
CA ARG A 159 -28.15 10.34 16.21
C ARG A 159 -26.96 9.81 15.39
N ASN A 160 -25.96 10.64 15.13
CA ASN A 160 -24.81 10.35 14.26
C ASN A 160 -24.10 9.03 14.60
N PHE A 161 -23.94 8.76 15.90
CA PHE A 161 -23.22 7.59 16.42
C PHE A 161 -23.99 6.29 16.23
N LEU A 162 -25.30 6.34 16.45
CA LEU A 162 -26.17 5.20 16.18
C LEU A 162 -26.19 4.90 14.68
N ASN A 163 -26.26 5.93 13.83
CA ASN A 163 -26.14 5.76 12.38
C ASN A 163 -24.79 5.15 11.97
N ALA A 164 -23.70 5.45 12.68
CA ALA A 164 -22.39 4.83 12.44
C ALA A 164 -22.42 3.33 12.77
N MET A 165 -23.02 2.94 13.89
CA MET A 165 -23.18 1.54 14.30
C MET A 165 -24.10 0.77 13.33
N GLU A 166 -25.20 1.37 12.89
CA GLU A 166 -26.15 0.71 11.98
C GLU A 166 -25.60 0.45 10.58
N ARG A 167 -24.49 1.12 10.20
CA ARG A 167 -23.80 0.88 8.93
C ARG A 167 -22.83 -0.29 8.96
N ILE A 168 -22.52 -0.85 10.13
CA ILE A 168 -21.56 -1.94 10.26
C ILE A 168 -21.85 -3.11 9.31
N PRO A 169 -23.10 -3.63 9.19
CA PRO A 169 -23.41 -4.70 8.24
C PRO A 169 -23.05 -4.35 6.79
N SER A 170 -23.40 -3.13 6.35
CA SER A 170 -23.09 -2.67 4.99
C SER A 170 -21.59 -2.53 4.75
N ILE A 171 -20.81 -2.12 5.75
CA ILE A 171 -19.36 -2.04 5.65
C ILE A 171 -18.77 -3.44 5.56
N ILE A 172 -19.24 -4.39 6.38
CA ILE A 172 -18.84 -5.80 6.30
C ILE A 172 -19.10 -6.36 4.90
N ASP A 173 -20.29 -6.12 4.33
CA ASP A 173 -20.63 -6.61 2.99
C ASP A 173 -19.72 -6.01 1.91
N GLN A 174 -19.34 -4.74 2.03
CA GLN A 174 -18.36 -4.11 1.13
C GLN A 174 -16.99 -4.78 1.20
N TYR A 175 -16.51 -5.14 2.40
CA TYR A 175 -15.24 -5.86 2.56
C TYR A 175 -15.34 -7.30 2.03
N LYS A 176 -16.48 -7.98 2.23
CA LYS A 176 -16.72 -9.31 1.66
C LYS A 176 -16.69 -9.28 0.14
N ALA A 177 -17.36 -8.31 -0.49
CA ALA A 177 -17.33 -8.13 -1.94
C ALA A 177 -15.90 -7.87 -2.47
N LYS A 178 -15.07 -7.12 -1.74
CA LYS A 178 -13.65 -6.96 -2.09
C LYS A 178 -12.87 -8.26 -1.94
N ASN A 179 -13.14 -9.03 -0.89
CA ASN A 179 -12.50 -10.33 -0.67
C ASN A 179 -12.81 -11.32 -1.78
N GLU A 180 -14.05 -11.39 -2.27
CA GLU A 180 -14.42 -12.24 -3.40
C GLU A 180 -13.57 -11.95 -4.65
N VAL A 181 -13.34 -10.67 -4.95
CA VAL A 181 -12.47 -10.27 -6.07
C VAL A 181 -11.02 -10.70 -5.82
N LEU A 182 -10.50 -10.48 -4.61
CA LEU A 182 -9.13 -10.87 -4.25
C LEU A 182 -8.93 -12.38 -4.32
N GLU A 183 -9.91 -13.17 -3.86
CA GLU A 183 -9.90 -14.63 -3.89
C GLU A 183 -9.91 -15.19 -5.31
N MET A 184 -10.48 -14.47 -6.28
CA MET A 184 -10.39 -14.83 -7.70
C MET A 184 -9.05 -14.45 -8.35
N GLU A 185 -8.45 -13.32 -7.95
CA GLU A 185 -7.21 -12.80 -8.53
C GLU A 185 -5.94 -13.46 -7.98
N ILE A 186 -5.92 -13.78 -6.69
CA ILE A 186 -4.75 -14.37 -6.01
C ILE A 186 -4.30 -15.68 -6.68
N PRO A 187 -5.16 -16.67 -6.98
CA PRO A 187 -4.75 -17.90 -7.65
C PRO A 187 -4.12 -17.68 -9.04
N GLN A 188 -4.63 -16.70 -9.80
CA GLN A 188 -4.08 -16.36 -11.12
C GLN A 188 -2.67 -15.78 -11.00
N LEU A 189 -2.46 -14.90 -10.00
CA LEU A 189 -1.13 -14.35 -9.72
C LEU A 189 -0.17 -15.40 -9.19
N GLN A 190 -0.63 -16.33 -8.34
CA GLN A 190 0.15 -17.49 -7.89
C GLN A 190 0.60 -18.36 -9.07
N GLU A 191 -0.29 -18.63 -10.03
CA GLU A 191 0.06 -19.40 -11.22
C GLU A 191 1.16 -18.70 -12.04
N ILE A 192 1.08 -17.38 -12.22
CA ILE A 192 2.09 -16.62 -12.96
C ILE A 192 3.42 -16.56 -12.20
N ALA A 193 3.38 -16.28 -10.89
CA ALA A 193 4.57 -16.25 -10.04
C ALA A 193 5.26 -17.63 -9.98
N GLY A 194 4.49 -18.71 -10.01
CA GLY A 194 4.99 -20.09 -10.03
C GLY A 194 5.65 -20.51 -11.35
N LYS A 195 5.46 -19.76 -12.45
CA LYS A 195 6.04 -20.13 -13.75
C LYS A 195 7.56 -20.01 -13.73
N VAL A 196 8.19 -20.90 -14.51
CA VAL A 196 9.62 -20.90 -14.81
C VAL A 196 9.83 -20.66 -16.30
N TRP A 197 10.92 -19.98 -16.65
CA TRP A 197 11.25 -19.73 -18.04
C TRP A 197 11.76 -21.01 -18.69
N LYS A 198 11.01 -21.55 -19.66
CA LYS A 198 11.22 -22.90 -20.20
C LYS A 198 12.50 -23.07 -21.05
N LYS A 199 13.14 -21.99 -21.47
CA LYS A 199 14.33 -22.00 -22.35
C LYS A 199 15.64 -21.83 -21.59
N GLU A 200 15.64 -22.08 -20.28
CA GLU A 200 16.84 -21.98 -19.45
C GLU A 200 17.93 -22.94 -19.95
N ASP A 201 17.58 -24.19 -20.25
CA ASP A 201 18.50 -25.20 -20.77
C ASP A 201 18.96 -24.88 -22.20
N GLU A 202 18.07 -24.41 -23.09
CA GLU A 202 18.41 -23.95 -24.45
C GLU A 202 19.44 -22.81 -24.39
N LEU A 203 19.20 -21.81 -23.54
CA LEU A 203 20.13 -20.69 -23.36
C LEU A 203 21.47 -21.16 -22.81
N LYS A 204 21.48 -22.10 -21.85
CA LYS A 204 22.70 -22.66 -21.28
C LYS A 204 23.52 -23.42 -22.32
N GLN A 205 22.85 -24.24 -23.14
CA GLN A 205 23.49 -24.98 -24.22
C GLN A 205 24.10 -24.03 -25.25
N LEU A 206 23.34 -23.05 -25.74
CA LEU A 206 23.85 -22.07 -26.71
C LEU A 206 25.05 -21.28 -26.16
N LYS A 207 25.05 -20.88 -24.89
CA LYS A 207 26.22 -20.23 -24.27
C LYS A 207 27.45 -21.14 -24.23
N SER A 208 27.26 -22.44 -24.00
CA SER A 208 28.34 -23.42 -24.06
C SER A 208 28.87 -23.57 -25.49
N GLU A 209 27.99 -23.61 -26.49
CA GLU A 209 28.36 -23.65 -27.91
C GLU A 209 29.14 -22.40 -28.33
N LEU A 210 28.74 -21.21 -27.87
CA LEU A 210 29.47 -19.97 -28.10
C LEU A 210 30.90 -20.06 -27.57
N ALA A 211 31.06 -20.52 -26.33
CA ALA A 211 32.37 -20.64 -25.68
C ALA A 211 33.27 -21.65 -26.40
N ALA A 212 32.70 -22.76 -26.90
CA ALA A 212 33.44 -23.74 -27.69
C ALA A 212 33.89 -23.16 -29.04
N LEU A 213 33.00 -22.44 -29.73
CA LEU A 213 33.32 -21.79 -31.00
C LEU A 213 34.36 -20.68 -30.83
N ASP A 214 34.28 -19.89 -29.76
CA ASP A 214 35.28 -18.88 -29.41
C ASP A 214 36.66 -19.48 -29.19
N ARG A 215 36.75 -20.60 -28.45
CA ARG A 215 38.02 -21.33 -28.27
C ARG A 215 38.57 -21.84 -29.60
N LYS A 216 37.71 -22.37 -30.48
CA LYS A 216 38.12 -22.85 -31.80
C LYS A 216 38.70 -21.72 -32.65
N ILE A 217 37.99 -20.59 -32.72
CA ILE A 217 38.45 -19.39 -33.45
C ILE A 217 39.79 -18.90 -32.89
N GLN A 218 39.97 -18.84 -31.57
CA GLN A 218 41.23 -18.44 -30.96
C GLN A 218 42.40 -19.37 -31.33
N LEU A 219 42.16 -20.68 -31.40
CA LEU A 219 43.17 -21.66 -31.80
C LEU A 219 43.49 -21.57 -33.30
N GLU A 220 42.51 -21.31 -34.16
CA GLU A 220 42.72 -21.13 -35.62
C GLU A 220 43.43 -19.80 -35.96
N LEU A 221 43.26 -18.76 -35.13
CA LEU A 221 43.94 -17.47 -35.26
C LEU A 221 45.30 -17.40 -34.54
N ALA A 222 45.65 -18.42 -33.74
CA ALA A 222 46.97 -18.49 -33.12
C ALA A 222 48.04 -18.65 -34.23
N PRO A 223 49.10 -17.82 -34.25
CA PRO A 223 50.15 -17.94 -35.26
C PRO A 223 50.84 -19.31 -35.13
N PRO A 224 51.35 -19.91 -36.23
CA PRO A 224 52.19 -21.10 -36.11
C PRO A 224 53.39 -20.75 -35.25
N THR A 225 53.51 -21.42 -34.10
CA THR A 225 54.71 -21.36 -33.26
C THR A 225 55.92 -21.73 -34.12
N PRO A 226 56.95 -20.86 -34.23
CA PRO A 226 58.24 -21.33 -34.68
C PRO A 226 58.77 -22.31 -33.63
N GLU A 227 59.08 -23.54 -34.06
CA GLU A 227 59.96 -24.44 -33.31
C GLU A 227 61.30 -23.73 -33.10
N VAL A 228 61.63 -23.29 -31.89
CA VAL A 228 63.03 -23.28 -31.41
C VAL A 228 63.07 -23.42 -29.88
N ALA A 229 63.58 -24.58 -29.47
CA ALA A 229 64.47 -24.89 -28.35
C ALA A 229 64.22 -24.31 -26.94
N GLU A 230 64.06 -25.28 -26.02
CA GLU A 230 64.59 -25.30 -24.66
C GLU A 230 65.80 -24.37 -24.45
N LYS A 231 65.72 -23.47 -23.45
CA LYS A 231 66.77 -23.26 -22.44
C LYS A 231 66.17 -22.70 -21.15
N GLU A 232 66.42 -23.44 -20.07
CA GLU A 232 66.44 -22.96 -18.69
C GLU A 232 67.41 -21.77 -18.56
N ASN A 233 67.03 -20.72 -17.80
CA ASN A 233 67.69 -20.36 -16.54
C ASN A 233 67.12 -19.06 -15.93
N GLU A 234 67.07 -19.06 -14.60
CA GLU A 234 67.29 -17.93 -13.66
C GLU A 234 66.52 -16.61 -13.94
N GLY A 235 65.53 -16.23 -13.13
CA GLY A 235 65.72 -15.94 -11.71
C GLY A 235 66.22 -14.50 -11.53
N GLN A 236 65.31 -13.51 -11.48
CA GLN A 236 65.56 -12.27 -10.73
C GLN A 236 64.29 -11.48 -10.40
N GLN A 237 64.23 -11.15 -9.11
CA GLN A 237 63.25 -10.38 -8.33
C GLN A 237 62.74 -9.10 -8.99
N LEU A 238 61.43 -8.84 -8.85
CA LEU A 238 60.90 -7.48 -8.68
C LEU A 238 59.79 -7.46 -7.62
N LYS A 239 59.76 -6.33 -6.91
CA LYS A 239 59.14 -6.01 -5.61
C LYS A 239 57.61 -6.03 -5.58
N PRO A 240 56.98 -6.14 -4.38
CA PRO A 240 55.53 -6.04 -4.22
C PRO A 240 55.09 -4.59 -4.02
N GLU A 241 54.09 -4.14 -4.77
CA GLU A 241 53.21 -3.03 -4.39
C GLU A 241 51.78 -3.59 -4.29
N ALA A 242 51.28 -3.69 -3.06
CA ALA A 242 49.89 -3.95 -2.76
C ALA A 242 49.35 -2.74 -2.00
N GLU A 243 48.57 -1.90 -2.68
CA GLU A 243 47.68 -0.94 -2.04
C GLU A 243 46.46 -1.69 -1.48
N ASP A 244 46.36 -1.72 -0.16
CA ASP A 244 45.19 -2.16 0.60
C ASP A 244 44.22 -0.98 0.77
N VAL A 245 43.07 -1.02 0.08
CA VAL A 245 41.93 -0.14 0.33
C VAL A 245 40.71 -0.97 0.71
N ARG A 246 40.72 -1.43 1.96
CA ARG A 246 39.65 -1.31 2.97
C ARG A 246 38.22 -1.12 2.44
N ASN A 247 37.52 -2.25 2.23
CA ASN A 247 36.07 -2.30 2.10
C ASN A 247 35.44 -2.42 3.51
N ARG A 248 34.76 -1.37 4.00
CA ARG A 248 33.95 -1.42 5.24
C ARG A 248 32.49 -1.67 4.87
N GLN A 249 32.03 -2.91 5.02
CA GLN A 249 30.61 -3.22 5.17
C GLN A 249 30.21 -3.00 6.64
N ALA A 250 29.27 -2.11 6.89
CA ALA A 250 28.62 -1.97 8.19
C ALA A 250 27.58 -3.09 8.35
N GLN A 251 27.84 -4.00 9.27
CA GLN A 251 26.85 -4.93 9.82
C GLN A 251 25.98 -4.18 10.84
N TYR A 252 24.66 -4.27 10.71
CA TYR A 252 23.72 -3.93 11.79
C TYR A 252 23.33 -5.23 12.51
N PRO A 253 23.34 -5.27 13.86
CA PRO A 253 22.91 -6.44 14.59
C PRO A 253 21.38 -6.50 14.68
N GLU A 254 20.88 -7.66 14.31
CA GLU A 254 19.53 -8.17 14.52
C GLU A 254 19.33 -8.47 16.01
N ASN A 255 18.30 -7.87 16.63
CA ASN A 255 17.47 -8.45 17.72
C ASN A 255 16.59 -7.38 18.39
N ALA A 256 15.32 -7.31 18.02
CA ALA A 256 14.24 -6.82 18.88
C ALA A 256 12.88 -7.44 18.45
N PRO A 257 11.98 -7.81 19.37
CA PRO A 257 10.73 -8.53 19.03
C PRO A 257 9.67 -7.60 18.40
N PRO A 258 8.78 -8.11 17.52
CA PRO A 258 7.81 -7.29 16.79
C PRO A 258 6.67 -6.79 17.69
N GLN A 259 6.52 -5.46 17.79
CA GLN A 259 5.33 -4.80 18.34
C GLN A 259 4.30 -4.61 17.21
N ILE A 260 3.08 -5.09 17.43
CA ILE A 260 1.93 -4.91 16.54
C ILE A 260 1.51 -3.43 16.59
N ARG A 261 1.67 -2.70 15.49
CA ARG A 261 1.16 -1.33 15.30
C ARG A 261 -0.10 -1.38 14.43
N SER A 262 -1.20 -0.85 14.94
CA SER A 262 -2.44 -0.65 14.20
C SER A 262 -2.24 0.37 13.05
N PRO A 263 -2.81 0.16 11.85
CA PRO A 263 -2.63 1.07 10.72
C PRO A 263 -3.62 2.23 10.82
N ALA A 264 -3.24 3.25 11.57
CA ALA A 264 -3.82 4.59 11.45
C ALA A 264 -2.67 5.59 11.55
N ASP A 265 -1.82 5.62 10.51
CA ASP A 265 -0.91 6.73 10.18
C ASP A 265 -0.05 6.35 8.96
N SER A 266 -0.64 6.48 7.76
CA SER A 266 0.15 6.52 6.52
C SER A 266 -0.63 7.13 5.37
N ILE A 267 -1.07 8.39 5.52
CA ILE A 267 -1.36 9.29 4.38
C ILE A 267 -0.81 10.68 4.70
N VAL A 268 0.53 10.79 4.80
CA VAL A 268 1.23 12.05 4.48
C VAL A 268 2.52 11.66 3.77
N ALA A 269 2.39 11.20 2.53
CA ALA A 269 3.51 11.19 1.60
C ALA A 269 3.52 12.54 0.87
N ASN A 270 4.57 13.31 1.16
CA ASN A 270 4.99 14.52 0.48
C ASN A 270 4.57 14.60 -1.00
N HIS A 271 3.70 15.55 -1.33
CA HIS A 271 3.60 16.06 -2.68
C HIS A 271 4.05 17.52 -2.72
N VAL A 272 5.34 17.69 -3.00
CA VAL A 272 5.88 18.94 -3.53
C VAL A 272 5.49 18.99 -5.00
N ILE A 273 4.49 19.81 -5.35
CA ILE A 273 4.23 20.20 -6.75
C ILE A 273 5.30 21.23 -7.12
N ILE A 274 6.36 20.82 -7.80
CA ILE A 274 7.16 21.74 -8.61
C ILE A 274 6.44 21.90 -9.94
N GLY A 275 5.73 23.01 -10.09
CA GLY A 275 5.16 23.43 -11.36
C GLY A 275 6.27 23.83 -12.33
N ARG A 276 6.24 23.26 -13.54
CA ARG A 276 6.81 23.91 -14.73
C ARG A 276 5.81 23.90 -15.88
N PRO A 277 5.84 24.94 -16.73
CA PRO A 277 4.67 25.42 -17.47
C PRO A 277 4.63 24.89 -18.90
N GLY A 278 3.42 24.82 -19.46
CA GLY A 278 3.21 24.86 -20.90
C GLY A 278 2.18 23.86 -21.39
N LEU A 279 0.96 24.34 -21.68
CA LEU A 279 0.48 24.56 -23.05
C LEU A 279 -1.03 24.86 -22.99
N TYR A 280 -1.36 26.12 -23.26
CA TYR A 280 -2.71 26.60 -23.44
C TYR A 280 -3.28 26.04 -24.75
N ALA A 281 -4.43 25.38 -24.69
CA ALA A 281 -5.36 25.32 -25.81
C ALA A 281 -6.62 26.09 -25.38
N LYS A 282 -6.79 27.27 -25.98
CA LYS A 282 -7.98 28.11 -25.88
C LYS A 282 -9.14 27.37 -26.55
N GLU A 283 -10.28 27.26 -25.87
CA GLU A 283 -11.57 27.20 -26.54
C GLU A 283 -12.35 28.48 -26.23
N GLU A 284 -12.56 29.25 -27.29
CA GLU A 284 -13.31 30.50 -27.29
C GLU A 284 -14.79 30.23 -27.04
N THR A 285 -15.31 30.85 -25.97
CA THR A 285 -16.74 31.04 -25.77
C THR A 285 -17.31 31.93 -26.87
N ARG A 286 -18.06 31.35 -27.80
CA ARG A 286 -18.91 32.12 -28.73
C ARG A 286 -20.32 32.24 -28.17
N SER A 287 -20.60 33.44 -27.68
CA SER A 287 -21.93 33.98 -27.41
C SER A 287 -22.84 33.92 -28.65
N LYS A 288 -24.06 33.42 -28.49
CA LYS A 288 -25.22 33.84 -29.31
C LYS A 288 -26.49 33.81 -28.46
N GLY A 289 -26.99 35.00 -28.11
CA GLY A 289 -28.43 35.21 -28.06
C GLY A 289 -28.93 35.48 -29.48
N LEU A 290 -30.15 35.05 -29.80
CA LEU A 290 -31.35 35.91 -29.92
C LEU A 290 -32.46 35.21 -30.74
N LYS A 291 -33.69 35.26 -30.20
CA LYS A 291 -35.04 35.29 -30.82
C LYS A 291 -35.43 34.25 -31.89
N ILE A 292 -36.56 33.56 -31.65
CA ILE A 292 -37.91 33.95 -32.14
C ILE A 292 -38.87 33.86 -30.94
#